data_AF-X0TFN7-F1
#
_entry.id   AF-X0TFN7-F1
#
_cell.length_a   1.000
_cell.length_b   1.000
_cell.length_c   1.000
_cell.angle_alpha   90.00
_cell.angle_beta   90.00
_cell.angle_gamma   90.00
#
_symmetry.space_group_name_H-M   'P 1'
#
loop_
_entity.id
_entity.type
_entity.pdbx_description
1 polymer ?
#
loop_
_entity_poly.entity_id
_entity_poly.type
_entity_poly.pdbx_seq_one_letter_code
_entity_poly.pdbx_strand_id
1 'polypeptide(L)'
;FTIVFGRGFDEADLEGLTGDILLVGACAINDRGADLRQRYHDRRIIEVDAHNDIRGVTAGLATLMKVRPLAMVPLNPLRSLWITLQARLHGLNSRMPRLFGGPAPTGLSEAERRWYREGGGDPGRRAETP
;
A
#
# COMPACT_ATOMS: atom_id res chain seq x y z
N PHE A 1 -10.38 10.05 7.14
CA PHE A 1 -9.30 9.12 7.50
C PHE A 1 -8.02 9.93 7.63
N THR A 2 -7.05 9.43 8.39
CA THR A 2 -5.74 10.06 8.61
C THR A 2 -4.64 9.20 7.97
N ILE A 3 -3.60 9.82 7.42
CA ILE A 3 -2.42 9.12 6.90
C ILE A 3 -1.23 9.50 7.77
N VAL A 4 -0.55 8.50 8.33
CA VAL A 4 0.70 8.63 9.06
C VAL A 4 1.78 7.96 8.22
N PHE A 5 2.72 8.73 7.69
CA PHE A 5 3.69 8.26 6.70
C PHE A 5 5.11 8.61 7.15
N GLY A 6 5.99 7.63 7.27
CA GLY A 6 7.40 7.88 7.60
C GLY A 6 7.71 7.81 9.10
N ARG A 7 8.56 8.70 9.58
CA ARG A 7 9.10 8.68 10.95
C ARG A 7 9.13 10.09 11.54
N GLY A 8 9.38 10.17 12.85
CA GLY A 8 9.58 11.44 13.55
C GLY A 8 8.31 12.08 14.09
N PHE A 9 7.25 11.28 14.29
CA PHE A 9 6.05 11.72 15.00
C PHE A 9 6.26 11.50 16.49
N ASP A 10 6.00 12.53 17.28
CA ASP A 10 5.90 12.45 18.74
C ASP A 10 4.48 12.09 19.16
N GLU A 11 4.30 11.82 20.46
CA GLU A 11 3.01 11.35 20.98
C GLU A 11 1.89 12.37 20.76
N ALA A 12 2.21 13.65 20.94
CA ALA A 12 1.29 14.77 20.71
C ALA A 12 0.85 14.89 19.24
N ASP A 13 1.70 14.53 18.26
CA ASP A 13 1.35 14.54 16.84
C ASP A 13 0.30 13.47 16.48
N LEU A 14 0.21 12.43 17.32
CA LEU A 14 -0.66 11.29 17.14
C LEU A 14 -1.87 11.30 18.09
N GLU A 15 -2.04 12.38 18.85
CA GLU A 15 -3.23 12.64 19.66
C GLU A 15 -4.37 13.22 18.80
N GLY A 16 -5.61 12.87 19.17
CA GLY A 16 -6.79 13.47 18.55
C GLY A 16 -6.95 13.21 17.04
N LEU A 17 -6.27 12.20 16.47
CA LEU A 17 -6.42 11.85 15.05
C LEU A 17 -7.90 11.58 14.75
N THR A 18 -8.34 11.84 13.52
CA THR A 18 -9.75 11.68 13.13
C THR A 18 -9.95 10.59 12.08
N GLY A 19 -11.03 9.82 12.25
CA GLY A 19 -11.38 8.68 11.40
C GLY A 19 -10.37 7.53 11.44
N ASP A 20 -10.54 6.60 10.50
CA ASP A 20 -9.64 5.46 10.26
C ASP A 20 -8.24 5.91 9.84
N ILE A 21 -7.23 5.06 10.04
CA ILE A 21 -5.81 5.42 9.91
C ILE A 21 -5.12 4.55 8.85
N LEU A 22 -4.33 5.17 7.98
CA LEU A 22 -3.35 4.51 7.12
C LEU A 22 -1.94 4.79 7.66
N LEU A 23 -1.26 3.75 8.14
CA LEU A 23 0.11 3.82 8.65
C LEU A 23 1.06 3.25 7.59
N VAL A 24 2.00 4.07 7.12
CA VAL A 24 2.86 3.73 5.98
C VAL A 24 4.34 3.83 6.34
N GLY A 25 5.06 2.76 6.03
CA GLY A 25 6.48 2.57 6.25
C GLY A 25 6.77 1.73 7.50
N ALA A 26 7.77 0.86 7.39
CA ALA A 26 8.27 0.03 8.48
C ALA A 26 8.61 0.86 9.72
N CYS A 27 9.17 2.06 9.53
CA CYS A 27 9.49 2.98 10.62
C CYS A 27 8.22 3.41 11.37
N ALA A 28 7.19 3.87 10.66
CA ALA A 28 5.93 4.30 11.28
C ALA A 28 5.27 3.15 12.06
N ILE A 29 5.26 1.96 11.48
CA ILE A 29 4.67 0.75 12.08
C ILE A 29 5.43 0.32 13.32
N ASN A 30 6.76 0.22 13.24
CA ASN A 30 7.58 -0.24 14.37
C ASN A 30 7.57 0.77 15.52
N ASP A 31 7.62 2.06 15.21
CA ASP A 31 7.75 3.11 16.23
C ASP A 31 6.40 3.40 16.91
N ARG A 32 5.29 3.39 16.15
CA ARG A 32 3.99 3.92 16.59
C ARG A 32 2.81 2.97 16.40
N GLY A 33 2.98 1.85 15.69
CA GLY A 33 1.88 0.95 15.34
C GLY A 33 1.21 0.29 16.55
N ALA A 34 1.96 -0.05 17.60
CA ALA A 34 1.39 -0.64 18.82
C ALA A 34 0.56 0.40 19.62
N ASP A 35 1.12 1.59 19.84
CA ASP A 35 0.45 2.70 20.51
C ASP A 35 -0.83 3.12 19.77
N LEU A 36 -0.75 3.31 18.45
CA LEU A 36 -1.92 3.67 17.64
C LEU A 36 -3.04 2.61 17.73
N ARG A 37 -2.71 1.31 17.73
CA ARG A 37 -3.70 0.23 17.89
C ARG A 37 -4.35 0.24 19.27
N GLN A 38 -3.58 0.52 20.32
CA GLN A 38 -4.10 0.59 21.68
C GLN A 38 -5.02 1.81 21.85
N ARG A 39 -4.55 2.97 21.36
CA ARG A 39 -5.23 4.26 21.48
C ARG A 39 -6.51 4.32 20.65
N TYR A 40 -6.46 3.86 19.41
CA TYR A 40 -7.56 3.89 18.45
C TYR A 40 -8.11 2.48 18.17
N HIS A 41 -8.33 1.70 19.23
CA HIS A 41 -8.77 0.30 19.17
C HIS A 41 -10.15 0.10 18.51
N ASP A 42 -10.98 1.14 18.49
CA ASP A 42 -12.30 1.17 17.85
C ASP A 42 -12.23 1.51 16.35
N ARG A 43 -11.05 1.85 15.83
CA ARG A 43 -10.86 2.33 14.46
C ARG A 43 -10.12 1.34 13.59
N ARG A 44 -10.34 1.43 12.28
CA ARG A 44 -9.57 0.64 11.33
C ARG A 44 -8.19 1.28 11.15
N ILE A 45 -7.15 0.48 11.38
CA ILE A 45 -5.77 0.84 11.08
C ILE A 45 -5.28 -0.08 9.95
N ILE A 46 -4.93 0.53 8.82
CA ILE A 46 -4.35 -0.17 7.67
C ILE A 46 -2.85 0.09 7.68
N GLU A 47 -2.04 -0.96 7.68
CA GLU A 47 -0.58 -0.86 7.68
C GLU A 47 0.03 -1.27 6.35
N VAL A 48 0.93 -0.44 5.83
CA VAL A 48 1.71 -0.71 4.61
C VAL A 48 3.18 -0.57 4.95
N ASP A 49 3.92 -1.67 4.92
CA ASP A 49 5.26 -1.78 5.50
C ASP A 49 6.38 -1.12 4.65
N ALA A 50 6.14 -0.89 3.37
CA ALA A 50 7.08 -0.15 2.52
C ALA A 50 6.52 1.19 2.05
N HIS A 51 7.32 2.25 2.19
CA HIS A 51 7.00 3.59 1.70
C HIS A 51 6.71 3.60 0.19
N ASN A 52 7.44 2.79 -0.56
CA ASN A 52 7.33 2.65 -2.02
C ASN A 52 6.47 1.46 -2.46
N ASP A 53 5.72 0.81 -1.56
CA ASP A 53 4.67 -0.12 -1.98
C ASP A 53 3.43 0.64 -2.45
N ILE A 54 3.54 1.20 -3.66
CA ILE A 54 2.47 2.00 -4.28
C ILE A 54 1.18 1.18 -4.40
N ARG A 55 1.27 -0.14 -4.60
CA ARG A 55 0.11 -1.04 -4.61
C ARG A 55 -0.58 -1.06 -3.25
N GLY A 56 0.18 -1.29 -2.18
CA GLY A 56 -0.32 -1.33 -0.81
C GLY A 56 -0.94 0.00 -0.39
N VAL A 57 -0.20 1.11 -0.60
CA VAL A 57 -0.67 2.47 -0.28
C VAL A 57 -1.94 2.81 -1.05
N THR A 58 -1.97 2.59 -2.37
CA THR A 58 -3.16 2.88 -3.20
C THR A 58 -4.37 2.03 -2.77
N ALA A 59 -4.16 0.76 -2.44
CA ALA A 59 -5.24 -0.10 -1.95
C ALA A 59 -5.75 0.34 -0.56
N GLY A 60 -4.86 0.80 0.32
CA GLY A 60 -5.20 1.39 1.62
C GLY A 60 -6.06 2.64 1.46
N LEU A 61 -5.61 3.57 0.62
CA LEU A 61 -6.36 4.79 0.29
C LEU A 61 -7.74 4.45 -0.30
N ALA A 62 -7.81 3.55 -1.29
CA ALA A 62 -9.08 3.14 -1.89
C ALA A 62 -10.04 2.52 -0.87
N THR A 63 -9.52 1.72 0.06
CA THR A 63 -10.30 1.12 1.16
C THR A 63 -10.89 2.20 2.08
N LEU A 64 -10.07 3.17 2.49
CA LEU A 64 -10.48 4.24 3.41
C LEU A 64 -11.44 5.23 2.76
N MET A 65 -11.26 5.49 1.47
CA MET A 65 -12.16 6.30 0.65
C MET A 65 -13.45 5.56 0.28
N LYS A 66 -13.54 4.24 0.52
CA LYS A 66 -14.66 3.38 0.09
C LYS A 66 -14.89 3.42 -1.43
N VAL A 67 -13.83 3.61 -2.20
CA VAL A 67 -13.87 3.62 -3.68
C VAL A 67 -13.27 2.34 -4.24
N ARG A 68 -13.79 1.89 -5.37
CA ARG A 68 -13.22 0.76 -6.11
C ARG A 68 -12.10 1.30 -6.99
N PRO A 69 -10.88 0.72 -6.98
CA PRO A 69 -9.79 1.21 -7.83
C PRO A 69 -10.16 1.34 -9.31
N LEU A 70 -10.98 0.41 -9.83
CA LEU A 70 -11.47 0.47 -11.21
C LEU A 70 -12.35 1.69 -11.50
N ALA A 71 -13.04 2.23 -10.48
CA ALA A 71 -13.88 3.42 -10.61
C ALA A 71 -13.06 4.73 -10.64
N MET A 72 -11.77 4.68 -10.29
CA MET A 72 -10.87 5.84 -10.37
C MET A 72 -10.31 6.06 -11.79
N VAL A 73 -10.45 5.06 -12.67
CA VAL A 73 -9.99 5.13 -14.04
C VAL A 73 -11.05 5.82 -14.89
N PRO A 74 -10.71 6.84 -15.70
CA PRO A 74 -11.67 7.56 -16.55
C PRO A 74 -12.03 6.76 -17.83
N LEU A 75 -12.33 5.47 -17.66
CA LEU A 75 -12.68 4.53 -18.73
C LEU A 75 -13.87 3.69 -18.28
N ASN A 76 -14.63 3.16 -19.25
CA ASN A 76 -15.66 2.19 -18.95
C ASN A 76 -15.07 0.98 -18.19
N PRO A 77 -15.66 0.53 -17.06
CA PRO A 77 -15.12 -0.55 -16.24
C PRO A 77 -14.84 -1.85 -17.01
N LEU A 78 -15.69 -2.22 -17.96
CA LEU A 78 -15.51 -3.41 -18.80
C LEU A 78 -14.31 -3.25 -19.74
N ARG A 79 -14.12 -2.04 -20.30
CA ARG A 79 -12.97 -1.73 -21.16
C ARG A 79 -11.67 -1.76 -20.37
N SER A 80 -11.67 -1.21 -19.16
CA SER A 80 -10.51 -1.25 -18.25
C SER A 80 -10.15 -2.69 -17.86
N LEU A 81 -11.16 -3.54 -17.58
CA LEU A 81 -10.94 -4.94 -17.29
C LEU A 81 -10.34 -5.68 -18.49
N TRP A 82 -10.89 -5.46 -19.69
CA TRP A 82 -10.38 -6.04 -20.93
C TRP A 82 -8.92 -5.65 -21.19
N ILE A 83 -8.59 -4.36 -21.08
CA ILE A 83 -7.21 -3.86 -21.24
C ILE A 83 -6.28 -4.52 -20.21
N THR A 84 -6.72 -4.65 -18.96
CA THR A 84 -5.91 -5.28 -17.92
C THR A 84 -5.64 -6.75 -18.21
N LEU A 85 -6.65 -7.48 -18.69
CA LEU A 85 -6.51 -8.87 -19.11
C LEU A 85 -5.55 -9.01 -20.29
N GLN A 86 -5.71 -8.20 -21.34
CA GLN A 86 -4.79 -8.19 -22.47
C GLN A 86 -3.36 -7.89 -22.03
N ALA A 87 -3.16 -6.85 -21.22
CA ALA A 87 -1.84 -6.47 -20.74
C ALA A 87 -1.17 -7.61 -19.96
N ARG A 88 -1.92 -8.33 -19.11
CA ARG A 88 -1.39 -9.51 -18.41
C ARG A 88 -1.01 -10.65 -19.34
N LEU A 89 -1.81 -10.93 -20.36
CA LEU A 89 -1.46 -11.92 -21.40
C LEU A 89 -0.21 -11.52 -22.17
N HIS A 90 0.04 -10.22 -22.35
CA HIS A 90 1.26 -9.67 -22.95
C HIS A 90 2.42 -9.51 -21.95
N GLY A 91 2.36 -10.15 -20.77
CA GLY A 91 3.48 -10.21 -19.84
C GLY A 91 3.58 -9.03 -18.86
N LEU A 92 2.51 -8.25 -18.67
CA LEU A 92 2.47 -7.22 -17.62
C LEU A 92 2.65 -7.86 -16.23
N ASN A 93 3.82 -7.63 -15.63
CA ASN A 93 4.16 -8.08 -14.27
C ASN A 93 3.95 -7.00 -13.20
N SER A 94 3.28 -5.89 -13.54
CA SER A 94 3.07 -4.78 -12.61
C SER A 94 2.13 -5.17 -11.45
N ARG A 95 2.55 -4.81 -10.24
CA ARG A 95 1.79 -4.99 -9.00
C ARG A 95 0.71 -3.93 -8.91
N MET A 96 -0.54 -4.32 -9.21
CA MET A 96 -1.70 -3.42 -9.14
C MET A 96 -2.58 -3.70 -7.90
N PRO A 97 -3.29 -2.67 -7.38
CA PRO A 97 -4.33 -2.87 -6.38
C PRO A 97 -5.48 -3.71 -6.96
N ARG A 98 -6.27 -4.35 -6.08
CA ARG A 98 -7.40 -5.20 -6.51
C ARG A 98 -8.45 -4.33 -7.20
N LEU A 99 -8.71 -4.57 -8.48
CA LEU A 99 -9.58 -3.72 -9.32
C LEU A 99 -10.97 -3.48 -8.69
N PHE A 100 -11.54 -4.51 -8.08
CA PHE A 100 -12.89 -4.47 -7.52
C PHE A 100 -12.96 -3.97 -6.07
N GLY A 101 -11.83 -3.55 -5.50
CA GLY A 101 -11.71 -3.19 -4.10
C GLY A 101 -11.35 -4.39 -3.22
N GLY A 102 -11.46 -4.18 -1.92
CA GLY A 102 -11.02 -5.11 -0.87
C GLY A 102 -10.02 -4.43 0.07
N PRO A 103 -9.73 -5.03 1.23
CA PRO A 103 -8.75 -4.49 2.14
C PRO A 103 -7.40 -4.35 1.43
N ALA A 104 -6.63 -3.34 1.81
CA ALA A 104 -5.23 -3.28 1.42
C ALA A 104 -4.57 -4.61 1.77
N PRO A 105 -3.67 -5.13 0.92
CA PRO A 105 -2.80 -6.21 1.35
C PRO A 105 -1.93 -5.65 2.49
N THR A 106 -2.39 -5.83 3.72
CA THR A 106 -1.68 -5.42 4.93
C THR A 106 -0.64 -6.47 5.22
N GLY A 107 0.62 -6.09 5.18
CA GLY A 107 1.75 -6.97 5.41
C GLY A 107 2.40 -7.46 4.13
N LEU A 108 3.67 -7.09 3.98
CA LEU A 108 4.58 -7.69 3.01
C LEU A 108 5.02 -9.07 3.52
N SER A 109 5.19 -10.04 2.62
CA SER A 109 5.95 -11.25 2.94
C SER A 109 7.39 -10.90 3.32
N GLU A 110 8.09 -11.76 4.05
CA GLU A 110 9.48 -11.50 4.44
C GLU A 110 10.40 -11.25 3.23
N ALA A 111 10.18 -11.98 2.14
CA ALA A 111 10.86 -11.76 0.86
C ALA A 111 10.59 -10.37 0.27
N GLU A 112 9.35 -9.88 0.36
CA GLU A 112 8.98 -8.55 -0.09
C GLU A 112 9.54 -7.45 0.82
N ARG A 113 9.50 -7.65 2.15
CA ARG A 113 10.14 -6.75 3.13
C ARG A 113 11.63 -6.60 2.83
N ARG A 114 12.30 -7.72 2.57
CA ARG A 114 13.72 -7.76 2.20
C ARG A 114 13.98 -6.99 0.91
N TRP A 115 13.20 -7.24 -0.15
CA TRP A 115 13.32 -6.53 -1.43
C TRP A 115 13.21 -5.01 -1.27
N TYR A 116 12.25 -4.52 -0.49
CA TYR A 116 12.08 -3.09 -0.23
C TYR A 116 13.17 -2.50 0.67
N ARG A 117 13.67 -3.26 1.65
CA ARG A 117 14.77 -2.85 2.55
C ARG A 117 16.12 -2.76 1.81
N GLU A 118 16.34 -3.66 0.87
CA GLU A 118 17.56 -3.75 0.07
C GLU A 118 17.51 -2.89 -1.22
N GLY A 119 16.42 -2.14 -1.44
CA GLY A 119 16.30 -1.22 -2.58
C GLY A 119 16.14 -1.93 -3.94
N GLY A 120 15.56 -3.13 -3.94
CA GLY A 120 15.28 -4.02 -5.07
C GLY A 120 15.59 -3.47 -6.46
N GLY A 121 16.82 -3.73 -6.90
CA GLY A 121 17.22 -3.52 -8.29
C GLY A 121 16.35 -4.34 -9.25
N ASP A 122 16.17 -3.77 -10.44
CA ASP A 122 15.49 -4.35 -11.58
C ASP A 122 15.80 -5.86 -11.76
N PRO A 123 14.80 -6.76 -11.71
CA PRO A 123 14.99 -8.18 -12.00
C PRO A 123 15.41 -8.46 -13.46
N GLY A 124 15.43 -7.43 -14.31
CA GLY A 124 15.92 -7.46 -15.69
C GLY A 124 17.44 -7.42 -15.86
N ARG A 125 18.22 -7.09 -14.82
CA ARG A 125 19.69 -7.07 -14.92
C ARG A 125 20.30 -8.44 -14.60
N ARG A 126 19.96 -9.46 -15.40
CA ARG A 126 20.83 -10.64 -15.50
C ARG A 126 22.13 -10.18 -16.14
N ALA A 127 23.20 -10.17 -15.34
CA ALA A 127 24.59 -10.33 -15.74
C ALA A 127 24.91 -10.00 -17.22
N GLU A 128 24.90 -8.70 -17.55
CA GLU A 128 25.77 -8.19 -18.60
C GLU A 128 27.01 -7.63 -17.91
N THR A 129 28.08 -8.43 -17.91
CA THR A 129 29.48 -7.98 -17.87
C THR A 129 30.35 -9.18 -18.31
N PRO A 130 31.53 -8.94 -18.90
CA PRO A 130 32.00 -9.53 -20.16
C PRO A 130 32.61 -10.93 -20.02
#